data_AF-A0A7L9WKP7-F1
#
_entry.id   AF-A0A7L9WKP7-F1
#
_cell.length_a   1.000
_cell.length_b   1.000
_cell.length_c   1.000
_cell.angle_alpha   90.00
_cell.angle_beta   90.00
_cell.angle_gamma   90.00
#
_symmetry.space_group_name_H-M   'P 1'
#
loop_
_entity.id
_entity.type
_entity.pdbx_description
1 polymer ?
#
loop_
_entity_poly.entity_id
_entity_poly.type
_entity_poly.pdbx_seq_one_letter_code
_entity_poly.pdbx_strand_id
1 'polypeptide(L)'
;MTGAHWAVIGVLAIAAFSIRVVGLIAGGRIRASRHAWVLDELPGLIIICLVTSSLAGQPLQTWIAAGAALGVAVFTNHVIATMTVGVLVFAGLAMIGI
;
A
#
# COMPACT_ATOMS: atom_id res chain seq x y z
N MET A 1 -1.38 11.71 28.82
CA MET A 1 -2.23 11.10 27.77
C MET A 1 -3.65 11.02 28.31
N THR A 2 -4.65 11.57 27.61
CA THR A 2 -6.02 11.69 28.15
C THR A 2 -6.81 10.38 27.97
N GLY A 3 -7.84 10.16 28.78
CA GLY A 3 -8.69 8.95 28.69
C GLY A 3 -9.33 8.73 27.30
N ALA A 4 -9.55 9.81 26.54
CA ALA A 4 -10.03 9.74 25.17
C ALA A 4 -9.05 9.04 24.21
N HIS A 5 -7.74 9.22 24.38
CA HIS A 5 -6.75 8.55 23.54
C HIS A 5 -6.74 7.04 23.78
N TRP A 6 -6.88 6.61 25.04
CA TRP A 6 -6.97 5.20 25.40
C TRP A 6 -8.23 4.53 24.82
N ALA A 7 -9.37 5.23 24.80
CA ALA A 7 -10.58 4.73 24.17
C ALA A 7 -10.40 4.54 22.64
N VAL A 8 -9.77 5.51 21.95
CA VAL A 8 -9.47 5.41 20.52
C VAL A 8 -8.52 4.25 20.23
N ILE A 9 -7.46 4.08 21.03
CA ILE A 9 -6.54 2.94 20.91
C ILE A 9 -7.29 1.62 21.08
N GLY A 10 -8.18 1.52 22.08
CA GLY A 10 -8.99 0.33 22.29
C GLY A 10 -9.88 0.00 21.10
N VAL A 11 -10.54 1.01 20.52
CA VAL A 11 -11.38 0.84 19.32
C VAL A 11 -10.55 0.42 18.11
N LEU A 12 -9.40 1.05 17.87
CA LEU A 12 -8.49 0.68 16.78
C LEU A 12 -7.97 -0.74 16.93
N ALA A 13 -7.63 -1.16 18.15
CA ALA A 13 -7.17 -2.51 18.44
C ALA A 13 -8.25 -3.55 18.14
N ILE A 14 -9.48 -3.30 18.59
CA ILE A 14 -10.63 -4.19 18.30
C ILE A 14 -10.89 -4.24 16.79
N ALA A 15 -10.94 -3.09 16.11
CA ALA A 15 -11.17 -3.03 14.68
C ALA A 15 -10.09 -3.78 13.88
N ALA A 16 -8.81 -3.58 14.19
CA ALA A 16 -7.71 -4.27 13.54
C ALA A 16 -7.81 -5.80 13.73
N PHE A 17 -8.16 -6.25 14.94
CA PHE A 17 -8.34 -7.67 15.22
C PHE A 17 -9.54 -8.25 14.47
N SER A 18 -10.68 -7.55 14.47
CA SER A 18 -11.88 -7.97 13.74
C SER A 18 -11.63 -8.11 12.24
N ILE A 19 -10.91 -7.17 11.62
CA ILE A 19 -10.53 -7.26 10.19
C ILE A 19 -9.72 -8.54 9.93
N ARG A 20 -8.79 -8.89 10.81
CA ARG A 20 -7.95 -10.07 10.64
C ARG A 20 -8.73 -11.37 10.82
N VAL A 21 -9.63 -11.43 11.80
CA VAL A 21 -10.53 -12.59 12.02
C VAL A 21 -11.47 -12.78 10.83
N VAL A 22 -12.11 -11.70 10.35
CA VAL A 22 -12.98 -11.75 9.18
C VAL A 22 -12.19 -12.18 7.94
N GLY A 23 -10.98 -11.63 7.73
CA GLY A 23 -10.11 -12.01 6.62
C GLY A 23 -9.72 -13.49 6.64
N LEU A 24 -9.42 -14.05 7.81
CA LEU A 24 -9.10 -15.48 7.95
C LEU A 24 -10.30 -16.39 7.68
N ILE A 25 -11.48 -16.04 8.19
CA ILE A 25 -12.71 -16.83 7.99
C ILE A 25 -13.19 -16.74 6.55
N ALA A 26 -13.25 -15.53 5.98
CA ALA A 26 -13.63 -15.30 4.60
C ALA A 26 -12.63 -15.94 3.64
N GLY A 27 -11.32 -15.79 3.91
CA GLY A 27 -10.27 -16.40 3.10
C GLY A 27 -10.32 -17.92 3.12
N GLY A 28 -10.54 -18.55 4.28
CA GLY A 28 -10.73 -20.00 4.37
C GLY A 28 -11.95 -20.50 3.60
N ARG A 29 -13.07 -19.78 3.65
CA ARG A 29 -14.31 -20.10 2.90
C ARG A 29 -14.15 -19.92 1.39
N ILE A 30 -13.48 -18.86 0.94
CA ILE A 30 -13.31 -18.57 -0.49
C ILE A 30 -12.28 -19.52 -1.12
N ARG A 31 -11.21 -19.87 -0.39
CA ARG A 31 -10.19 -20.83 -0.82
C ARG A 31 -10.73 -22.26 -0.98
N ALA A 32 -11.80 -22.61 -0.25
CA ALA A 32 -12.51 -23.88 -0.43
C ALA A 32 -13.41 -23.89 -1.69
N SER A 33 -13.57 -22.75 -2.38
CA SER A 33 -14.36 -22.62 -3.61
C SER A 33 -13.47 -22.50 -4.85
N ARG A 34 -14.06 -22.71 -6.05
CA ARG A 34 -13.38 -22.59 -7.36
C ARG A 34 -12.91 -21.17 -7.71
N HIS A 35 -13.17 -20.17 -6.87
CA HIS A 35 -12.81 -18.76 -7.06
C HIS A 35 -11.55 -18.34 -6.28
N ALA A 36 -10.72 -19.30 -5.84
CA ALA A 36 -9.47 -19.02 -5.13
C ALA A 36 -8.54 -18.05 -5.90
N TRP A 37 -8.58 -18.08 -7.24
CA TRP A 37 -7.84 -17.15 -8.11
C TRP A 37 -8.08 -15.68 -7.73
N VAL A 38 -9.32 -15.31 -7.38
CA VAL A 38 -9.64 -13.93 -7.03
C VAL A 38 -8.87 -13.49 -5.78
N LEU A 39 -8.63 -14.38 -4.82
CA LEU A 39 -7.88 -14.05 -3.60
C LEU A 39 -6.37 -13.90 -3.83
N ASP A 40 -5.83 -14.54 -4.86
CA ASP A 40 -4.41 -14.47 -5.19
C ASP A 40 -4.06 -13.14 -5.92
N GLU A 41 -4.99 -12.61 -6.73
CA GLU A 41 -4.80 -11.38 -7.50
C GLU A 41 -5.30 -10.11 -6.78
N LEU A 42 -6.28 -10.26 -5.89
CA LEU A 42 -6.92 -9.16 -5.16
C LEU A 42 -5.94 -8.28 -4.34
N PRO A 43 -4.93 -8.82 -3.63
CA PRO A 43 -3.95 -7.99 -2.93
C PRO A 43 -3.22 -7.02 -3.86
N GLY A 44 -2.82 -7.50 -5.04
CA GLY A 44 -2.16 -6.66 -6.06
C GLY A 44 -3.10 -5.58 -6.59
N LEU A 45 -4.33 -5.95 -6.93
CA LEU A 45 -5.34 -5.00 -7.42
C LEU A 45 -5.69 -3.91 -6.38
N ILE A 46 -5.81 -4.27 -5.09
CA ILE A 46 -6.04 -3.30 -4.02
C ILE A 46 -4.87 -2.30 -3.93
N ILE A 47 -3.63 -2.79 -3.97
CA ILE A 47 -2.45 -1.93 -3.91
C ILE A 47 -2.44 -0.96 -5.10
N ILE A 48 -2.72 -1.43 -6.32
CA ILE A 48 -2.74 -0.59 -7.52
C ILE A 48 -3.84 0.47 -7.43
N CYS A 49 -5.06 0.11 -7.00
CA CYS A 49 -6.15 1.07 -6.80
C CYS A 49 -5.79 2.13 -5.74
N LEU A 50 -5.16 1.72 -4.64
CA LEU A 50 -4.73 2.62 -3.58
C LEU A 50 -3.63 3.57 -4.06
N VAL A 51 -2.61 3.05 -4.76
CA VAL A 51 -1.51 3.86 -5.30
C VAL A 51 -2.04 4.84 -6.35
N THR A 52 -2.90 4.39 -7.26
CA THR A 52 -3.48 5.23 -8.32
C THR A 52 -4.34 6.34 -7.73
N SER A 53 -5.20 6.03 -6.74
CA SER A 53 -5.99 7.05 -6.05
C SER A 53 -5.13 7.99 -5.22
N SER A 54 -4.04 7.51 -4.61
CA SER A 54 -3.08 8.36 -3.90
C SER A 54 -2.25 9.25 -4.82
N LEU A 55 -2.04 8.86 -6.08
CA LEU A 55 -1.36 9.68 -7.10
C LEU A 55 -2.31 10.71 -7.74
N ALA A 56 -3.62 10.47 -7.71
CA ALA A 56 -4.60 11.37 -8.28
C ALA A 56 -4.59 12.71 -7.52
N GLY A 57 -4.12 13.77 -8.21
CA GLY A 57 -4.01 15.12 -7.64
C GLY A 57 -2.64 15.46 -7.05
N GLN A 58 -1.64 14.58 -7.16
CA GLN A 58 -0.26 14.88 -6.76
C GLN A 58 0.50 15.68 -7.85
N PRO A 59 1.49 16.49 -7.46
CA PRO A 59 2.29 17.28 -8.40
C PRO A 59 3.12 16.38 -9.33
N LEU A 60 3.54 16.95 -10.47
CA LEU A 60 4.30 16.24 -11.51
C LEU A 60 5.57 15.58 -10.95
N GLN A 61 6.20 16.20 -9.97
CA GLN A 61 7.35 15.66 -9.23
C GLN A 61 7.07 14.26 -8.65
N THR A 62 5.93 14.09 -7.97
CA THR A 62 5.53 12.81 -7.36
C THR A 62 5.27 11.75 -8.43
N TRP A 63 4.74 12.14 -9.58
CA TRP A 63 4.54 11.24 -10.72
C TRP A 63 5.87 10.76 -11.32
N ILE A 64 6.87 11.64 -11.44
CA ILE A 64 8.21 11.28 -11.93
C ILE A 64 8.89 10.31 -10.95
N ALA A 65 8.84 10.60 -9.65
CA ALA A 65 9.40 9.72 -8.62
C ALA A 65 8.71 8.34 -8.59
N ALA A 66 7.38 8.31 -8.68
CA ALA A 66 6.61 7.07 -8.76
C ALA A 66 6.95 6.27 -10.02
N GLY A 67 7.12 6.92 -11.17
CA GLY A 67 7.53 6.30 -12.42
C GLY A 67 8.94 5.68 -12.34
N ALA A 68 9.89 6.39 -11.72
CA ALA A 68 11.24 5.86 -11.50
C ALA A 68 11.23 4.64 -10.56
N ALA A 69 10.47 4.71 -9.46
CA ALA A 69 10.28 3.58 -8.55
C ALA A 69 9.63 2.37 -9.24
N LEU A 70 8.63 2.60 -10.08
CA LEU A 70 7.98 1.56 -10.90
C LEU A 70 8.97 0.92 -11.88
N GLY A 71 9.78 1.74 -12.57
CA GLY A 71 10.80 1.25 -13.49
C GLY A 71 11.78 0.31 -12.79
N VAL A 72 12.32 0.72 -11.65
CA VAL A 72 13.21 -0.14 -10.84
C VAL A 72 12.49 -1.42 -10.39
N ALA A 73 11.22 -1.33 -10.03
CA ALA A 73 10.45 -2.48 -9.57
C ALA A 73 10.32 -3.55 -10.65
N VAL A 74 10.02 -3.13 -11.88
CA VAL A 74 9.88 -4.01 -13.05
C VAL A 74 11.20 -4.73 -13.38
N PHE A 75 12.34 -4.05 -13.27
CA PHE A 75 13.63 -4.64 -13.62
C PHE A 75 14.27 -5.48 -12.51
N THR A 76 14.14 -5.05 -11.26
CA THR A 76 14.90 -5.67 -10.15
C THR A 76 14.10 -6.63 -9.29
N ASN A 77 12.76 -6.55 -9.30
CA ASN A 77 11.88 -7.26 -8.35
C ASN A 77 12.31 -7.12 -6.86
N HIS A 78 13.14 -6.12 -6.53
CA HIS A 78 13.69 -5.90 -5.20
C HIS A 78 13.00 -4.72 -4.52
N VAL A 79 12.18 -5.03 -3.51
CA VAL A 79 11.40 -4.03 -2.74
C VAL A 79 12.29 -2.98 -2.08
N ILE A 80 13.48 -3.36 -1.61
CA ILE A 80 14.39 -2.41 -0.95
C ILE A 80 14.93 -1.40 -1.97
N ALA A 81 15.35 -1.88 -3.14
CA ALA A 81 15.88 -1.04 -4.21
C ALA A 81 14.82 -0.04 -4.69
N THR A 82 13.58 -0.47 -4.88
CA THR A 82 12.48 0.38 -5.32
C THR A 82 12.16 1.48 -4.32
N MET A 83 12.14 1.17 -3.03
CA MET A 83 11.95 2.16 -1.97
C MET A 83 13.09 3.19 -1.96
N THR A 84 14.35 2.74 -2.03
CA THR A 84 15.49 3.67 -2.01
C THR A 84 15.51 4.60 -3.20
N VAL A 85 15.28 4.08 -4.42
CA VAL A 85 15.32 4.90 -5.63
C VAL A 85 14.15 5.87 -5.67
N GLY A 86 12.94 5.43 -5.30
CA GLY A 86 11.77 6.33 -5.24
C GLY A 86 12.00 7.53 -4.32
N VAL A 87 12.54 7.30 -3.13
CA VAL A 87 12.87 8.37 -2.17
C VAL A 87 13.98 9.27 -2.70
N LEU A 88 15.05 8.70 -3.27
CA LEU A 88 16.17 9.47 -3.81
C LEU A 88 15.75 10.36 -4.99
N VAL A 89 14.91 9.85 -5.90
CA VAL A 89 14.41 10.63 -7.04
C VAL A 89 13.48 11.75 -6.56
N PHE A 90 12.57 11.45 -5.62
CA PHE A 90 11.69 12.47 -5.05
C PHE A 90 12.48 13.58 -4.35
N ALA A 91 13.42 13.21 -3.47
CA ALA A 91 14.26 14.15 -2.74
C ALA A 91 15.19 14.94 -3.68
N GLY A 92 15.76 14.29 -4.70
CA GLY A 92 16.60 14.93 -5.69
C GLY A 92 15.86 15.98 -6.51
N LEU A 93 14.64 15.68 -6.96
CA LEU A 93 13.78 16.65 -7.64
C LEU A 93 13.41 17.82 -6.71
N ALA A 94 13.09 17.52 -5.44
CA ALA A 94 12.73 18.53 -4.44
C ALA A 94 13.88 19.53 -4.22
N MET A 95 15.13 19.05 -4.22
CA MET A 95 16.31 19.91 -4.08
C MET A 95 16.57 20.79 -5.30
N ILE A 96 16.13 20.38 -6.49
CA ILE A 96 16.27 21.14 -7.75
C ILE A 96 15.12 22.14 -7.93
N GLY A 97 14.10 22.11 -7.07
CA GLY A 97 12.98 23.06 -7.07
C GLY A 97 11.88 22.72 -8.08
N ILE A 98 11.80 21.44 -8.50
CA ILE A 98 10.76 20.87 -9.37
C ILE A 98 9.88 19.94 -8.53
#